data_AF-A0A1L9AUU6-F1
#
_entry.id   AF-A0A1L9AUU6-F1
#
_cell.length_a   1.000
_cell.length_b   1.000
_cell.length_c   1.000
_cell.angle_alpha   90.00
_cell.angle_beta   90.00
_cell.angle_gamma   90.00
#
_symmetry.space_group_name_H-M   'P 1'
#
loop_
_entity.id
_entity.type
_entity.pdbx_description
1 polymer ?
#
loop_
_entity_poly.entity_id
_entity_poly.type
_entity_poly.pdbx_seq_one_letter_code
_entity_poly.pdbx_strand_id
1 'polypeptide(L)'
;MADEPIERQHQREREQERQRLREQEEKDLKVEASRGSRPLEGFAGGHTTWTGAQDDEAAARVHAGDAERSWRASERQARLEPEPERRDEEEDA
;
A
#
# COMPACT_ATOMS: atom_id res chain seq x y z
N MET A 1 2.41 -54.00 -24.06
CA MET A 1 1.13 -53.28 -24.17
C MET A 1 0.28 -53.56 -22.93
N ALA A 2 0.78 -53.30 -21.72
CA ALA A 2 0.12 -53.71 -20.46
C ALA A 2 -0.26 -52.54 -19.54
N ASP A 3 -0.16 -51.30 -20.02
CA ASP A 3 -0.33 -50.09 -19.20
C ASP A 3 -1.61 -49.29 -19.53
N GLU A 4 -2.30 -49.61 -20.63
CA GLU A 4 -3.47 -48.86 -21.10
C GLU A 4 -4.65 -48.70 -20.10
N PRO A 5 -5.04 -49.71 -19.30
CA PRO A 5 -6.19 -49.54 -18.39
C PRO A 5 -5.84 -48.67 -17.18
N ILE A 6 -4.61 -48.78 -16.67
CA ILE A 6 -4.10 -47.98 -15.55
C ILE A 6 -3.92 -46.53 -16.00
N GLU A 7 -3.37 -46.32 -17.20
CA GLU A 7 -3.20 -44.98 -17.76
C GLU A 7 -4.55 -44.28 -18.02
N ARG A 8 -5.57 -45.00 -18.51
CA ARG A 8 -6.94 -44.48 -18.62
C ARG A 8 -7.55 -44.13 -17.26
N GLN A 9 -7.26 -44.91 -16.21
CA GLN A 9 -7.73 -44.61 -14.86
C GLN A 9 -7.11 -43.30 -14.35
N HIS A 10 -5.79 -43.15 -14.48
CA HIS A 10 -5.11 -41.91 -14.08
C HIS A 10 -5.54 -40.69 -14.91
N GLN A 11 -5.85 -40.88 -16.19
CA GLN A 11 -6.43 -39.81 -17.01
C GLN A 11 -7.79 -39.34 -16.46
N ARG A 12 -8.67 -40.29 -16.10
CA ARG A 12 -9.97 -39.96 -15.49
C ARG A 12 -9.83 -39.27 -14.13
N GLU A 13 -8.89 -39.71 -13.30
CA GLU A 13 -8.62 -39.08 -11.99
C GLU A 13 -8.16 -37.62 -12.17
N ARG A 14 -7.24 -37.37 -13.10
CA ARG A 14 -6.79 -36.00 -13.44
C ARG A 14 -7.92 -35.14 -14.01
N GLU A 15 -8.79 -35.71 -14.83
CA GLU A 15 -9.95 -34.99 -15.39
C GLU A 15 -10.94 -34.59 -14.29
N GLN A 16 -11.23 -35.48 -13.34
CA GLN A 16 -12.09 -35.19 -12.20
C GLN A 16 -11.48 -34.10 -11.30
N GLU A 17 -10.18 -34.18 -11.03
CA GLU A 17 -9.48 -33.16 -10.26
C GLU A 17 -9.54 -31.79 -10.96
N ARG A 18 -9.31 -31.74 -12.27
CA ARG A 18 -9.42 -30.49 -13.05
C ARG A 18 -10.84 -29.94 -13.05
N GLN A 19 -11.87 -30.78 -13.10
CA GLN A 19 -13.26 -30.33 -12.99
C GLN A 19 -13.52 -29.71 -11.62
N ARG A 20 -13.07 -30.34 -10.53
CA ARG A 20 -13.21 -29.79 -9.17
C ARG A 20 -12.53 -28.42 -9.02
N LEU A 21 -11.33 -28.26 -9.57
CA LEU A 21 -10.61 -26.98 -9.54
C LEU A 21 -11.37 -25.89 -10.30
N ARG A 22 -11.91 -26.20 -11.48
CA ARG A 22 -12.71 -25.25 -12.26
C ARG A 22 -13.99 -24.84 -11.53
N GLU A 23 -14.69 -25.77 -10.90
CA GLU A 23 -15.90 -25.47 -10.12
C GLU A 23 -15.58 -24.59 -8.90
N GLN A 24 -14.41 -24.77 -8.29
CA GLN A 24 -13.97 -23.95 -7.17
C GLN A 24 -13.61 -22.53 -7.64
N GLU A 25 -12.86 -22.41 -8.73
CA GLU A 25 -12.53 -21.13 -9.35
C GLU A 25 -13.80 -20.36 -9.76
N GLU A 26 -14.80 -21.03 -10.34
CA GLU A 26 -16.07 -20.40 -10.70
C GLU A 26 -16.83 -19.87 -9.48
N LYS A 27 -16.80 -20.60 -8.35
CA LYS A 27 -17.40 -20.15 -7.08
C LYS A 27 -16.68 -18.92 -6.54
N ASP A 28 -15.35 -18.93 -6.55
CA ASP A 28 -14.53 -17.81 -6.06
C ASP A 28 -14.76 -16.57 -6.91
N LEU A 29 -14.73 -16.71 -8.25
CA LEU A 29 -15.04 -15.62 -9.19
C LEU A 29 -16.46 -15.07 -8.98
N LYS A 30 -17.45 -15.91 -8.67
CA LYS A 30 -18.80 -15.45 -8.36
C LYS A 30 -18.86 -14.64 -7.06
N VAL A 31 -18.12 -15.06 -6.04
CA VAL A 31 -18.00 -14.30 -4.78
C VAL A 31 -17.33 -12.96 -5.05
N GLU A 32 -16.24 -12.93 -5.82
CA GLU A 32 -15.53 -11.70 -6.17
C GLU A 32 -16.37 -10.76 -7.03
N ALA A 33 -17.10 -11.28 -8.03
CA ALA A 33 -17.99 -10.49 -8.88
C ALA A 33 -19.15 -9.84 -8.09
N SER A 34 -19.56 -10.45 -6.99
CA SER A 34 -20.61 -9.93 -6.10
C SER A 34 -20.07 -9.13 -4.91
N ARG A 35 -18.76 -9.19 -4.64
CA ARG A 35 -18.12 -8.38 -3.61
C ARG A 35 -18.05 -6.93 -4.10
N GLY A 36 -19.00 -6.11 -3.62
CA GLY A 36 -18.87 -4.66 -3.69
C GLY A 36 -17.70 -4.15 -2.84
N SER A 37 -17.45 -2.85 -2.89
CA SER A 37 -16.50 -2.19 -1.99
C SER A 37 -16.82 -2.58 -0.54
N ARG A 38 -15.85 -3.18 0.16
CA ARG A 38 -16.00 -3.49 1.59
C ARG A 38 -16.38 -2.19 2.29
N PRO A 39 -17.45 -2.16 3.11
CA PRO A 39 -17.73 -0.98 3.91
C PRO A 39 -16.47 -0.71 4.73
N LEU A 40 -16.06 0.56 4.74
CA LEU A 40 -14.94 0.97 5.57
C LEU A 40 -15.41 0.96 7.03
N GLU A 41 -15.48 -0.23 7.64
CA GLU A 41 -15.69 -0.38 9.07
C GLU A 41 -14.59 0.40 9.79
N GLY A 42 -14.97 1.45 10.50
CA GLY A 42 -14.05 2.35 11.17
C GLY A 42 -13.65 3.61 10.39
N PHE A 43 -14.04 3.78 9.12
CA PHE A 43 -14.00 5.10 8.49
C PHE A 43 -15.20 5.90 8.97
N ALA A 44 -15.13 6.27 10.24
CA ALA A 44 -15.77 7.48 10.67
C ALA A 44 -15.09 8.58 9.84
N GLY A 45 -15.79 9.15 8.87
CA GLY A 45 -15.57 10.54 8.44
C GLY A 45 -15.87 11.51 9.59
N GLY A 46 -15.48 11.11 10.82
CA GLY A 46 -15.69 11.80 12.06
C GLY A 46 -14.76 12.97 12.03
N HIS A 47 -15.37 14.15 12.10
CA HIS A 47 -14.71 15.39 12.44
C HIS A 47 -13.66 15.11 13.51
N THR A 48 -12.39 15.22 13.13
CA THR A 48 -11.34 15.31 14.14
C THR A 48 -11.65 16.55 14.98
N THR A 49 -11.40 16.50 16.29
CA THR A 49 -11.44 17.71 17.12
C THR A 49 -10.35 18.71 16.71
N TRP A 50 -9.40 18.26 15.89
CA TRP A 50 -8.40 19.07 15.21
C TRP A 50 -9.05 19.95 14.14
N THR A 51 -8.96 21.26 14.33
CA THR A 51 -9.46 22.27 13.40
C THR A 51 -8.35 22.75 12.46
N GLY A 52 -8.73 23.27 11.28
CA GLY A 52 -7.77 23.85 10.34
C GLY A 52 -6.93 25.00 10.94
N ALA A 53 -7.48 25.77 11.88
CA ALA A 53 -6.73 26.83 12.56
C ALA A 53 -5.62 26.27 13.48
N GLN A 54 -5.85 25.11 14.11
CA GLN A 54 -4.81 24.43 14.89
C GLN A 54 -3.74 23.83 13.98
N ASP A 55 -4.14 23.37 12.79
CA ASP A 55 -3.22 22.91 11.74
C ASP A 55 -2.31 24.05 11.27
N ASP A 56 -2.90 25.21 10.93
CA ASP A 56 -2.17 26.39 10.49
C ASP A 56 -1.19 26.91 11.56
N GLU A 57 -1.59 26.93 12.83
CA GLU A 57 -0.72 27.33 13.94
C GLU A 57 0.44 26.35 14.14
N ALA A 58 0.16 25.04 14.08
CA ALA A 58 1.18 24.00 14.18
C ALA A 58 2.15 24.07 13.00
N ALA A 59 1.63 24.22 11.77
CA ALA A 59 2.42 24.36 10.56
C ALA A 59 3.32 25.60 10.61
N ALA A 60 2.81 26.73 11.09
CA ALA A 60 3.61 27.95 11.25
C ALA A 60 4.77 27.75 12.24
N ARG A 61 4.59 26.94 13.28
CA ARG A 61 5.64 26.63 14.27
C ARG A 61 6.68 25.65 13.71
N VAL A 62 6.23 24.56 13.10
CA VAL A 62 7.10 23.48 12.61
C VAL A 62 7.87 23.92 11.36
N HIS A 63 7.19 24.55 10.41
CA HIS A 63 7.76 24.95 9.12
C HIS A 63 8.35 26.37 9.14
N ALA A 64 8.50 26.96 10.34
CA ALA A 64 9.17 28.24 10.51
C ALA A 64 10.58 28.18 9.91
N GLY A 65 10.80 28.94 8.84
CA GLY A 65 12.09 29.04 8.16
C GLY A 65 12.39 27.95 7.14
N ASP A 66 11.48 27.01 6.86
CA ASP A 66 11.70 25.97 5.83
C ASP A 66 11.95 26.58 4.45
N ALA A 67 11.21 27.62 4.09
CA ALA A 67 11.39 28.32 2.82
C ALA A 67 12.80 28.93 2.69
N GLU A 68 13.30 29.56 3.76
CA GLU A 68 14.65 30.14 3.77
C GLU A 68 15.75 29.07 3.79
N ARG A 69 15.57 28.01 4.59
CA ARG A 69 16.50 26.86 4.62
C ARG A 69 16.58 26.19 3.26
N SER A 70 15.43 25.97 2.61
CA SER A 70 15.32 25.41 1.27
C SER A 70 16.02 26.29 0.24
N TRP A 71 15.75 27.61 0.26
CA TRP A 71 16.40 28.56 -0.65
C TRP A 71 17.93 28.54 -0.51
N ARG A 72 18.43 28.63 0.73
CA ARG A 72 19.87 28.57 1.00
C ARG A 72 20.48 27.23 0.57
N ALA A 73 19.78 26.12 0.77
CA ALA A 73 20.26 24.81 0.31
C ALA A 73 20.37 24.75 -1.21
N SER A 74 19.37 25.27 -1.94
CA SER A 74 19.41 25.37 -3.40
C SER A 74 20.56 26.27 -3.89
N GLU A 75 20.82 27.40 -3.24
CA GLU A 75 21.94 28.28 -3.60
C GLU A 75 23.30 27.59 -3.41
N ARG A 76 23.48 26.81 -2.34
CA ARG A 76 24.71 26.03 -2.11
C ARG A 76 24.92 24.94 -3.16
N GLN A 77 23.85 24.24 -3.51
CA GLN A 77 23.88 23.22 -4.58
C GLN A 77 24.27 23.84 -5.93
N ALA A 78 23.72 25.02 -6.27
CA ALA A 78 24.09 25.74 -7.47
C ALA A 78 25.57 26.17 -7.48
N ARG A 79 26.17 26.38 -6.30
CA ARG A 79 27.59 26.71 -6.11
C ARG A 79 28.51 25.49 -6.00
N LEU A 80 27.97 24.27 -6.05
CA LEU A 80 28.69 23.01 -5.82
C LEU A 80 29.43 22.98 -4.48
N GLU A 81 28.87 23.64 -3.45
CA GLU A 81 29.41 23.59 -2.09
C GLU A 81 29.21 22.18 -1.51
N PRO A 82 30.17 21.66 -0.74
CA PRO A 82 30.03 20.36 -0.08
C PRO A 82 28.83 20.38 0.88
N GLU A 83 28.09 19.27 0.92
CA GLU A 83 26.95 19.12 1.83
C GLU A 83 27.40 19.26 3.30
N PRO A 84 26.68 20.03 4.14
CA PRO A 84 27.00 20.13 5.55
C PRO A 84 26.85 18.75 6.23
N GLU A 85 27.68 18.48 7.23
CA GLU A 85 27.52 17.29 8.07
C GLU A 85 26.13 17.31 8.70
N ARG A 86 25.33 16.27 8.47
CA ARG A 86 24.03 16.12 9.12
C ARG A 86 24.30 15.92 10.60
N ARG A 87 23.95 16.92 11.40
CA ARG A 87 23.83 16.73 12.85
C ARG A 87 22.46 16.08 13.03
N ASP A 88 22.44 14.83 13.45
CA ASP A 88 21.21 14.13 13.78
C ASP A 88 20.47 15.00 14.81
N GLU A 89 19.33 15.57 14.41
CA GLU A 89 18.41 16.23 15.31
C GLU A 89 17.79 15.12 16.16
N GLU A 90 18.39 14.87 17.33
CA GLU A 90 17.82 14.00 18.35
C GLU A 90 16.39 14.44 18.65
N GLU A 91 15.51 13.44 18.69
CA GLU A 91 14.15 13.49 19.19
C GLU A 91 14.10 14.18 20.57
N ASP A 92 13.64 15.42 20.63
CA ASP A 92 13.05 15.95 21.87
C ASP A 92 11.53 15.78 21.77
N ALA A 93 11.06 14.76 22.49
CA ALA A 93 9.66 14.42 22.75
C ALA A 93 8.98 15.36 23.75
#